data_AF-A0A2V5WIN1-F1
#
_entry.id   AF-A0A2V5WIN1-F1
#
_cell.length_a   1.000
_cell.length_b   1.000
_cell.length_c   1.000
_cell.angle_alpha   90.00
_cell.angle_beta   90.00
_cell.angle_gamma   90.00
#
_symmetry.space_group_name_H-M   'P 1'
#
loop_
_entity.id
_entity.type
_entity.pdbx_description
1 polymer ?
#
loop_
_entity_poly.entity_id
_entity_poly.type
_entity_poly.pdbx_seq_one_letter_code
_entity_poly.pdbx_strand_id
1 'polypeptide(L)'
;MRRRIKSVSLTLPCVTGPYTTIACTLRLLKNGIRITTANGDNGYPHNTDDQGLPSDDDRFVENNIPFKAIAASNAQNDSGVFELSFRDERYLPFEGAGAISDWSRELFSDLPSNNPDPANPDFGRPLRQFAYKSISDAILHIKYTPREDAGPFKNGAIAHLRDYFSQDGATPSLRMLNLRNEFPTQWNRFLNPSNPAKGNVFELEMSPELFPFRDEKKRVKINSVWLLARAKDGENYTAVFQSSLASSARRLRHVSNLPKSINTVGCISGKRTFRLRM
;
A
#
# COMPACT_ATOMS: atom_id res chain seq x y z
N MET A 1 4.26 -21.94 18.48
CA MET A 1 3.14 -21.30 17.78
C MET A 1 3.45 -21.19 16.29
N ARG A 2 2.62 -21.74 15.39
CA ARG A 2 2.82 -21.72 13.92
C ARG A 2 1.54 -21.25 13.24
N ARG A 3 1.61 -20.38 12.22
CA ARG A 3 0.44 -19.95 11.43
C ARG A 3 0.67 -20.31 9.98
N ARG A 4 -0.21 -21.15 9.41
CA ARG A 4 -0.11 -21.61 8.02
C ARG A 4 -1.35 -21.20 7.24
N ILE A 5 -1.13 -20.60 6.08
CA ILE A 5 -2.17 -20.24 5.13
C ILE A 5 -2.87 -21.52 4.65
N LYS A 6 -4.20 -21.47 4.60
CA LYS A 6 -5.05 -22.51 4.02
C LYS A 6 -5.56 -22.11 2.64
N SER A 7 -5.87 -20.84 2.43
CA SER A 7 -6.21 -20.29 1.11
C SER A 7 -6.05 -18.78 1.11
N VAL A 8 -5.78 -18.23 -0.08
CA VAL A 8 -5.84 -16.78 -0.34
C VAL A 8 -6.73 -16.52 -1.54
N SER A 9 -7.56 -15.49 -1.45
CA SER A 9 -8.30 -14.96 -2.59
C SER A 9 -8.15 -13.45 -2.69
N LEU A 10 -8.30 -12.93 -3.91
CA LEU A 10 -8.14 -11.52 -4.24
C LEU A 10 -9.48 -10.91 -4.62
N THR A 11 -9.74 -9.70 -4.12
CA THR A 11 -10.80 -8.83 -4.60
C THR A 11 -10.21 -7.49 -5.07
N LEU A 12 -10.54 -7.08 -6.30
CA LEU A 12 -10.23 -5.77 -6.85
C LEU A 12 -11.54 -5.02 -7.12
N PRO A 13 -12.02 -4.19 -6.18
CA PRO A 13 -13.20 -3.37 -6.44
C PRO A 13 -12.88 -2.36 -7.54
N CYS A 14 -13.57 -2.46 -8.68
CA CYS A 14 -13.38 -1.61 -9.83
C CYS A 14 -14.66 -1.51 -10.66
N VAL A 15 -14.67 -0.60 -11.64
CA VAL A 15 -15.80 -0.43 -12.56
C VAL A 15 -15.50 -1.16 -13.85
N THR A 16 -16.29 -2.19 -14.17
CA THR A 16 -16.17 -3.01 -15.38
C THR A 16 -17.53 -3.19 -16.04
N GLY A 17 -17.51 -3.48 -17.35
CA GLY A 17 -18.71 -3.83 -18.10
C GLY A 17 -19.10 -5.29 -17.88
N PRO A 18 -20.31 -5.69 -18.30
CA PRO A 18 -20.70 -7.10 -18.35
C PRO A 18 -19.66 -7.94 -19.10
N TYR A 19 -19.42 -9.16 -18.63
CA TYR A 19 -18.54 -10.14 -19.28
C TYR A 19 -17.08 -9.66 -19.50
N THR A 20 -16.61 -8.71 -18.70
CA THR A 20 -15.23 -8.20 -18.76
C THR A 20 -14.33 -8.96 -17.79
N THR A 21 -13.18 -9.44 -18.27
CA THR A 21 -12.18 -10.12 -17.44
C THR A 21 -11.33 -9.09 -16.69
N ILE A 22 -11.15 -9.29 -15.40
CA ILE A 22 -10.22 -8.55 -14.55
C ILE A 22 -8.95 -9.41 -14.37
N ALA A 23 -8.12 -9.40 -15.41
CA ALA A 23 -6.88 -10.18 -15.43
C ALA A 23 -5.84 -9.59 -14.46
N CYS A 24 -5.44 -10.39 -13.47
CA CYS A 24 -4.45 -10.00 -12.47
C CYS A 24 -3.68 -11.23 -11.99
N THR A 25 -2.36 -11.11 -11.83
CA THR A 25 -1.55 -12.13 -11.16
C THR A 25 -1.33 -11.73 -9.71
N LEU A 26 -1.60 -12.65 -8.78
CA LEU A 26 -1.16 -12.52 -7.39
C LEU A 26 -0.08 -13.57 -7.13
N ARG A 27 1.06 -13.15 -6.59
CA ARG A 27 2.22 -14.01 -6.33
C ARG A 27 2.73 -13.82 -4.91
N LEU A 28 3.07 -14.94 -4.28
CA LEU A 28 3.78 -14.99 -3.01
C LEU A 28 5.29 -14.91 -3.30
N LEU A 29 5.95 -13.85 -2.81
CA LEU A 29 7.38 -13.62 -3.00
C LEU A 29 8.21 -14.32 -1.93
N LYS A 30 7.80 -14.17 -0.66
CA LYS A 30 8.47 -14.74 0.50
C LYS A 30 7.42 -15.18 1.52
N ASN A 31 7.72 -16.23 2.27
CA ASN A 31 6.91 -16.58 3.44
C ASN A 31 7.76 -17.11 4.60
N GLY A 32 7.21 -17.07 5.82
CA GLY A 32 7.90 -17.49 7.03
C GLY A 32 6.94 -18.05 8.08
N ILE A 33 7.36 -19.14 8.72
CA ILE A 33 6.68 -19.80 9.83
C ILE A 33 7.61 -19.81 11.02
N ARG A 34 7.17 -19.27 12.16
CA ARG A 34 7.87 -19.48 13.42
C ARG A 34 7.68 -20.92 13.89
N ILE A 35 8.72 -21.74 13.87
CA ILE A 35 8.66 -23.15 14.25
C ILE A 35 8.87 -23.39 15.75
N THR A 36 9.57 -22.49 16.43
CA THR A 36 9.95 -22.64 17.85
C THR A 36 9.57 -21.41 18.67
N THR A 37 9.15 -21.62 19.92
CA THR A 37 8.70 -20.57 20.84
C THR A 37 9.75 -20.08 21.82
N ALA A 38 10.97 -20.63 21.74
CA ALA A 38 12.12 -20.08 22.44
C ALA A 38 12.35 -18.61 22.06
N ASN A 39 12.90 -17.84 22.99
CA ASN A 39 13.49 -16.55 22.68
C ASN A 39 14.78 -16.77 21.88
N GLY A 40 15.08 -15.83 21.00
CA GLY A 40 16.36 -15.74 20.30
C GLY A 40 17.25 -14.73 21.00
N ASP A 41 18.36 -14.37 20.37
CA ASP A 41 19.38 -13.49 20.94
C ASP A 41 18.80 -12.12 21.31
N ASN A 42 17.86 -11.62 20.48
CA ASN A 42 17.17 -10.34 20.70
C ASN A 42 15.79 -10.51 21.38
N GLY A 43 15.52 -11.65 21.99
CA GLY A 43 14.25 -11.94 22.69
C GLY A 43 13.15 -12.47 21.77
N TYR A 44 11.96 -11.84 21.81
CA TYR A 44 10.80 -12.26 21.00
C TYR A 44 10.90 -11.98 19.49
N PRO A 45 11.35 -10.80 19.00
CA PRO A 45 11.35 -10.47 17.57
C PRO A 45 12.30 -11.36 16.77
N HIS A 46 12.18 -11.30 15.44
CA HIS A 46 13.15 -11.91 14.53
C HIS A 46 14.53 -11.33 14.81
N ASN A 47 15.56 -12.18 14.75
CA ASN A 47 16.93 -11.70 14.89
C ASN A 47 17.26 -10.68 13.79
N THR A 48 18.04 -9.69 14.17
CA THR A 48 18.60 -8.67 13.28
C THR A 48 20.09 -8.53 13.53
N ASP A 49 20.84 -8.16 12.51
CA ASP A 49 22.26 -7.79 12.65
C ASP A 49 22.44 -6.40 13.28
N ASP A 50 23.70 -5.98 13.45
CA ASP A 50 24.08 -4.68 14.01
C ASP A 50 23.56 -3.48 13.19
N GLN A 51 23.13 -3.70 11.94
CA GLN A 51 22.55 -2.70 11.05
C GLN A 51 21.01 -2.71 11.07
N GLY A 52 20.40 -3.63 11.85
CA GLY A 52 18.96 -3.79 11.93
C GLY A 52 18.34 -4.55 10.74
N LEU A 53 19.15 -5.20 9.91
CA LEU A 53 18.67 -6.05 8.83
C LEU A 53 18.35 -7.45 9.36
N PRO A 54 17.36 -8.17 8.78
CA PRO A 54 17.06 -9.53 9.19
C PRO A 54 18.29 -10.43 9.11
N SER A 55 18.65 -11.06 10.23
CA SER A 55 19.73 -12.05 10.31
C SER A 55 19.14 -13.46 10.47
N ASP A 56 20.03 -14.46 10.43
CA ASP A 56 19.63 -15.86 10.59
C ASP A 56 18.93 -16.10 11.95
N ASP A 57 17.82 -16.81 11.88
CA ASP A 57 16.97 -17.10 13.03
C ASP A 57 16.32 -18.48 12.87
N ASP A 58 16.91 -19.49 13.52
CA ASP A 58 16.46 -20.89 13.47
C ASP A 58 15.03 -21.09 13.96
N ARG A 59 14.44 -20.08 14.62
CA ARG A 59 13.04 -20.13 15.05
C ARG A 59 12.09 -19.89 13.90
N PHE A 60 12.54 -19.37 12.75
CA PHE A 60 11.73 -19.09 11.58
C PHE A 60 12.23 -19.86 10.37
N VAL A 61 11.30 -20.47 9.63
CA VAL A 61 11.61 -21.18 8.39
C VAL A 61 10.71 -20.69 7.27
N GLU A 62 11.27 -20.55 6.09
CA GLU A 62 10.49 -20.41 4.87
C GLU A 62 9.91 -21.77 4.47
N ASN A 63 8.62 -21.81 4.16
CA ASN A 63 8.00 -23.03 3.67
C ASN A 63 7.95 -23.02 2.14
N ASN A 64 8.52 -24.04 1.49
CA ASN A 64 8.40 -24.19 0.05
C ASN A 64 7.06 -24.86 -0.28
N ILE A 65 6.23 -24.16 -1.05
CA ILE A 65 4.90 -24.61 -1.44
C ILE A 65 4.84 -24.82 -2.96
N PRO A 66 3.98 -25.74 -3.46
CA PRO A 66 3.92 -26.06 -4.88
C PRO A 66 3.41 -24.91 -5.75
N PHE A 67 2.48 -24.09 -5.24
CA PHE A 67 1.80 -23.06 -6.01
C PHE A 67 1.94 -21.68 -5.36
N LYS A 68 2.89 -20.89 -5.88
CA LYS A 68 3.21 -19.53 -5.37
C LYS A 68 2.52 -18.40 -6.15
N ALA A 69 1.61 -18.70 -7.08
CA ALA A 69 0.89 -17.68 -7.80
C ALA A 69 -0.50 -18.15 -8.25
N ILE A 70 -1.41 -17.20 -8.42
CA ILE A 70 -2.72 -17.38 -9.04
C ILE A 70 -2.93 -16.31 -10.12
N ALA A 71 -3.76 -16.65 -11.10
CA ALA A 71 -4.32 -15.68 -12.03
C ALA A 71 -5.81 -15.47 -11.68
N ALA A 72 -6.16 -14.25 -11.30
CA ALA A 72 -7.55 -13.83 -11.15
C ALA A 72 -8.13 -13.46 -12.51
N SER A 73 -9.40 -13.82 -12.72
CA SER A 73 -10.16 -13.55 -13.94
C SER A 73 -11.40 -12.70 -13.67
N ASN A 74 -12.04 -12.87 -12.51
CA ASN A 74 -13.15 -12.00 -12.08
C ASN A 74 -12.75 -11.04 -10.96
N ALA A 75 -11.65 -11.34 -10.26
CA ALA A 75 -11.12 -10.55 -9.14
C ALA A 75 -12.20 -10.17 -8.09
N GLN A 76 -13.15 -11.06 -7.83
CA GLN A 76 -14.15 -10.95 -6.77
C GLN A 76 -14.07 -12.19 -5.89
N ASN A 77 -13.38 -12.08 -4.76
CA ASN A 77 -13.03 -13.22 -3.91
C ASN A 77 -12.42 -14.38 -4.72
N ASP A 78 -11.58 -14.03 -5.70
CA ASP A 78 -11.02 -14.94 -6.70
C ASP A 78 -9.81 -15.67 -6.13
N SER A 79 -9.88 -17.01 -6.06
CA SER A 79 -8.81 -17.87 -5.57
C SER A 79 -7.95 -18.46 -6.68
N GLY A 80 -8.18 -18.10 -7.95
CA GLY A 80 -7.46 -18.65 -9.11
C GLY A 80 -7.74 -20.11 -9.41
N VAL A 81 -8.79 -20.68 -8.80
CA VAL A 81 -9.32 -22.01 -9.09
C VAL A 81 -10.80 -21.86 -9.42
N PHE A 82 -11.34 -22.73 -10.27
CA PHE A 82 -12.75 -22.67 -10.67
C PHE A 82 -13.71 -22.84 -9.49
N GLU A 83 -13.39 -23.75 -8.58
CA GLU A 83 -14.12 -23.97 -7.33
C GLU A 83 -13.13 -24.09 -6.17
N LEU A 84 -13.30 -23.26 -5.15
CA LEU A 84 -12.51 -23.32 -3.94
C LEU A 84 -13.10 -24.36 -2.97
N SER A 85 -12.59 -25.58 -3.01
CA SER A 85 -13.01 -26.66 -2.12
C SER A 85 -11.90 -27.04 -1.12
N PHE A 86 -12.22 -26.99 0.18
CA PHE A 86 -11.32 -27.46 1.23
C PHE A 86 -11.29 -29.00 1.37
N ARG A 87 -12.11 -29.70 0.60
CA ARG A 87 -12.18 -31.16 0.53
C ARG A 87 -11.42 -31.75 -0.66
N ASP A 88 -10.82 -30.90 -1.49
CA ASP A 88 -9.96 -31.36 -2.59
C ASP A 88 -8.72 -32.09 -2.00
N GLU A 89 -8.31 -33.18 -2.65
CA GLU A 89 -7.14 -33.96 -2.25
C GLU A 89 -5.82 -33.26 -2.64
N ARG A 90 -5.91 -32.29 -3.55
CA ARG A 90 -4.76 -31.49 -4.00
C ARG A 90 -4.59 -30.25 -3.12
N TYR A 91 -3.35 -29.78 -3.03
CA TYR A 91 -3.06 -28.51 -2.38
C TYR A 91 -3.73 -27.34 -3.11
N LEU A 92 -4.39 -26.48 -2.35
CA LEU A 92 -4.87 -25.19 -2.86
C LEU A 92 -3.69 -24.26 -3.14
N PRO A 93 -3.85 -23.26 -4.03
CA PRO A 93 -2.87 -22.20 -4.16
C PRO A 93 -2.53 -21.57 -2.82
N PHE A 94 -1.24 -21.35 -2.57
CA PHE A 94 -0.69 -20.81 -1.32
C PHE A 94 -0.87 -21.68 -0.07
N GLU A 95 -1.48 -22.86 -0.17
CA GLU A 95 -1.69 -23.72 0.97
C GLU A 95 -0.36 -24.14 1.62
N GLY A 96 -0.31 -24.02 2.94
CA GLY A 96 0.85 -24.36 3.75
C GLY A 96 1.86 -23.23 3.91
N ALA A 97 1.78 -22.14 3.13
CA ALA A 97 2.69 -21.00 3.29
C ALA A 97 2.57 -20.38 4.69
N GLY A 98 3.65 -19.76 5.16
CA GLY A 98 3.64 -18.98 6.38
C GLY A 98 2.82 -17.70 6.27
N ALA A 99 2.18 -17.29 7.37
CA ALA A 99 1.41 -16.06 7.43
C ALA A 99 2.29 -14.78 7.50
N ILE A 100 3.58 -14.92 7.79
CA ILE A 100 4.56 -13.84 7.63
C ILE A 100 4.97 -13.89 6.17
N SER A 101 4.52 -12.96 5.33
CA SER A 101 4.59 -13.14 3.89
C SER A 101 4.64 -11.83 3.12
N ASP A 102 5.38 -11.83 2.01
CA ASP A 102 5.46 -10.74 1.05
C ASP A 102 4.76 -11.12 -0.24
N TRP A 103 3.95 -10.20 -0.79
CA TRP A 103 3.09 -10.46 -1.94
C TRP A 103 3.36 -9.45 -3.05
N SER A 104 3.34 -9.90 -4.30
CA SER A 104 3.23 -9.03 -5.46
C SER A 104 1.90 -9.23 -6.16
N ARG A 105 1.36 -8.11 -6.64
CA ARG A 105 0.20 -8.09 -7.52
C ARG A 105 0.61 -7.41 -8.82
N GLU A 106 0.34 -8.08 -9.93
CA GLU A 106 0.68 -7.61 -11.26
C GLU A 106 -0.59 -7.53 -12.11
N LEU A 107 -0.80 -6.38 -12.72
CA LEU A 107 -1.83 -6.17 -13.74
C LEU A 107 -1.13 -6.06 -15.09
N PHE A 108 -1.86 -6.30 -16.18
CA PHE A 108 -1.30 -6.14 -17.51
C PHE A 108 -0.82 -4.69 -17.76
N SER A 109 0.50 -4.52 -17.82
CA SER A 109 1.19 -3.28 -18.13
C SER A 109 2.52 -3.62 -18.78
N ASP A 110 2.87 -2.85 -19.81
CA ASP A 110 4.22 -2.91 -20.36
C ASP A 110 5.10 -1.91 -19.60
N LEU A 111 6.31 -2.35 -19.23
CA LEU A 111 7.24 -1.55 -18.43
C LEU A 111 8.31 -0.94 -19.33
N PRO A 112 8.77 0.30 -19.07
CA PRO A 112 9.81 0.94 -19.88
C PRO A 112 11.11 0.11 -20.03
N SER A 113 11.43 -0.75 -19.06
CA SER A 113 12.60 -1.63 -19.12
C SER A 113 12.51 -2.69 -20.21
N ASN A 114 11.30 -3.06 -20.62
CA ASN A 114 11.02 -4.15 -21.57
C ASN A 114 10.37 -3.63 -22.85
N ASN A 115 10.26 -2.30 -23.01
CA ASN A 115 9.56 -1.66 -24.10
C ASN A 115 10.56 -1.02 -25.09
N PRO A 116 10.52 -1.42 -26.38
CA PRO A 116 11.41 -0.85 -27.40
C PRO A 116 11.04 0.57 -27.83
N ASP A 117 9.83 1.07 -27.52
CA ASP A 117 9.35 2.39 -27.91
C ASP A 117 9.18 3.33 -26.68
N PRO A 118 10.13 4.26 -26.44
CA PRO A 118 10.05 5.21 -25.33
C PRO A 118 8.93 6.25 -25.48
N ALA A 119 8.37 6.44 -26.69
CA ALA A 119 7.24 7.35 -26.91
C ALA A 119 5.91 6.74 -26.43
N ASN A 120 5.82 5.41 -26.40
CA ASN A 120 4.65 4.65 -25.97
C ASN A 120 5.01 3.71 -24.81
N PRO A 121 5.33 4.25 -23.61
CA PRO A 121 5.93 3.49 -22.51
C PRO A 121 5.08 2.35 -21.93
N ASP A 122 3.83 2.20 -22.37
CA ASP A 122 2.89 1.17 -21.94
C ASP A 122 2.05 0.70 -23.14
N PHE A 123 2.61 -0.18 -23.98
CA PHE A 123 1.89 -0.82 -25.10
C PHE A 123 0.59 -1.49 -24.66
N GLY A 124 0.54 -2.00 -23.43
CA GLY A 124 -0.61 -2.70 -22.91
C GLY A 124 -1.83 -1.81 -22.67
N ARG A 125 -1.66 -0.49 -22.55
CA ARG A 125 -2.75 0.44 -22.21
C ARG A 125 -3.99 0.36 -23.11
N PRO A 126 -3.90 0.41 -24.46
CA PRO A 126 -5.05 0.27 -25.35
C PRO A 126 -5.69 -1.13 -25.34
N LEU A 127 -4.97 -2.16 -24.90
CA LEU A 127 -5.45 -3.55 -24.89
C LEU A 127 -6.17 -3.93 -23.59
N ARG A 128 -6.16 -3.05 -22.59
CA ARG A 128 -6.85 -3.28 -21.31
C ARG A 128 -8.37 -3.33 -21.53
N GLN A 129 -9.01 -4.36 -20.99
CA GLN A 129 -10.46 -4.53 -21.08
C GLN A 129 -11.25 -3.60 -20.14
N PHE A 130 -10.58 -2.97 -19.16
CA PHE A 130 -11.20 -2.01 -18.26
C PHE A 130 -10.25 -0.91 -17.81
N ALA A 131 -10.83 0.16 -17.28
CA ALA A 131 -10.07 1.32 -16.84
C ALA A 131 -9.45 1.07 -15.45
N TYR A 132 -8.14 0.79 -15.37
CA TYR A 132 -7.45 0.56 -14.09
C TYR A 132 -7.58 1.71 -13.08
N LYS A 133 -7.78 2.94 -13.57
CA LYS A 133 -8.08 4.10 -12.71
C LYS A 133 -9.36 3.95 -11.85
N SER A 134 -10.21 2.98 -12.17
CA SER A 134 -11.42 2.67 -11.40
C SER A 134 -11.18 1.71 -10.25
N ILE A 135 -10.00 1.07 -10.15
CA ILE A 135 -9.64 0.22 -9.02
C ILE A 135 -9.52 1.11 -7.79
N SER A 136 -10.37 0.88 -6.79
CA SER A 136 -10.35 1.65 -5.54
C SER A 136 -9.41 1.06 -4.50
N ASP A 137 -9.28 -0.26 -4.47
CA ASP A 137 -8.46 -0.99 -3.49
C ASP A 137 -8.04 -2.38 -4.02
N ALA A 138 -7.20 -3.08 -3.26
CA ALA A 138 -6.92 -4.51 -3.44
C ALA A 138 -6.99 -5.25 -2.10
N ILE A 139 -8.00 -6.10 -1.99
CA ILE A 139 -8.33 -6.80 -0.75
C ILE A 139 -7.88 -8.25 -0.88
N LEU A 140 -6.97 -8.68 0.00
CA LEU A 140 -6.57 -10.07 0.14
C LEU A 140 -7.37 -10.72 1.28
N HIS A 141 -8.07 -11.81 0.97
CA HIS A 141 -8.74 -12.63 1.97
C HIS A 141 -7.84 -13.81 2.31
N ILE A 142 -7.10 -13.70 3.42
CA ILE A 142 -6.16 -14.74 3.86
C ILE A 142 -6.83 -15.58 4.93
N LYS A 143 -7.13 -16.84 4.60
CA LYS A 143 -7.56 -17.84 5.58
C LYS A 143 -6.33 -18.61 6.03
N TYR A 144 -6.08 -18.67 7.33
CA TYR A 144 -4.94 -19.38 7.90
C TYR A 144 -5.35 -20.14 9.15
N THR A 145 -4.63 -21.22 9.43
CA THR A 145 -4.81 -22.02 10.64
C THR A 145 -3.65 -21.73 11.60
N PRO A 146 -3.94 -21.19 12.80
CA PRO A 146 -2.97 -21.12 13.86
C PRO A 146 -2.86 -22.47 14.60
N ARG A 147 -1.64 -22.85 14.95
CA ARG A 147 -1.35 -23.81 16.01
C ARG A 147 -0.84 -23.03 17.20
N GLU A 148 -1.62 -23.03 18.26
CA GLU A 148 -1.31 -22.32 19.50
C GLU A 148 -0.10 -22.94 20.20
N ASP A 149 0.57 -22.09 20.97
CA ASP A 149 1.46 -22.51 22.04
C ASP A 149 1.22 -21.54 23.20
N ALA A 150 0.70 -22.06 24.32
CA ALA A 150 0.28 -21.26 25.46
C ALA A 150 1.46 -20.99 26.41
N GLY A 151 1.33 -19.99 27.28
CA GLY A 151 2.30 -19.74 28.36
C GLY A 151 3.30 -18.60 28.09
N PRO A 152 4.58 -18.72 28.52
CA PRO A 152 5.56 -17.61 28.55
C PRO A 152 5.76 -16.88 27.22
N PHE A 153 5.56 -17.59 26.11
CA PHE A 153 5.63 -17.06 24.75
C PHE A 153 4.72 -15.84 24.54
N LYS A 154 3.48 -15.92 25.02
CA LYS A 154 2.49 -14.83 24.92
C LYS A 154 2.99 -13.57 25.62
N ASN A 155 3.62 -13.73 26.79
CA ASN A 155 4.11 -12.61 27.57
C ASN A 155 5.26 -11.89 26.85
N GLY A 156 6.17 -12.64 26.22
CA GLY A 156 7.23 -12.08 25.37
C GLY A 156 6.67 -11.32 24.16
N ALA A 157 5.64 -11.85 23.51
CA ALA A 157 4.96 -11.16 22.40
C ALA A 157 4.31 -9.85 22.85
N ILE A 158 3.60 -9.86 23.99
CA ILE A 158 2.95 -8.68 24.55
C ILE A 158 3.97 -7.64 24.99
N ALA A 159 5.06 -8.05 25.65
CA ALA A 159 6.14 -7.16 26.04
C ALA A 159 6.76 -6.47 24.81
N HIS A 160 7.12 -7.25 23.79
CA HIS A 160 7.64 -6.70 22.54
C HIS A 160 6.66 -5.74 21.85
N LEU A 161 5.37 -6.06 21.79
CA LEU A 161 4.37 -5.14 21.23
C LEU A 161 4.23 -3.86 22.06
N ARG A 162 4.29 -3.97 23.40
CA ARG A 162 4.25 -2.80 24.28
C ARG A 162 5.44 -1.90 23.99
N ASP A 163 6.64 -2.46 23.95
CA ASP A 163 7.88 -1.71 23.70
C ASP A 163 7.85 -1.07 22.31
N TYR A 164 7.46 -1.83 21.28
CA TYR A 164 7.34 -1.33 19.91
C TYR A 164 6.35 -0.16 19.80
N PHE A 165 5.20 -0.23 20.48
CA PHE A 165 4.18 0.82 20.42
C PHE A 165 4.34 1.94 21.46
N SER A 166 5.22 1.80 22.45
CA SER A 166 5.56 2.85 23.42
C SER A 166 6.71 3.75 22.98
N GLN A 167 7.48 3.35 21.97
CA GLN A 167 8.55 4.17 21.43
C GLN A 167 7.99 5.38 20.68
N ASP A 168 7.93 6.53 21.35
CA ASP A 168 7.53 7.79 20.73
C ASP A 168 8.55 8.22 19.66
N GLY A 169 8.06 8.40 18.43
CA GLY A 169 8.84 8.97 17.33
C GLY A 169 9.90 8.06 16.70
N ALA A 170 10.09 6.82 17.18
CA ALA A 170 11.11 5.91 16.64
C ALA A 170 10.72 5.29 15.29
N THR A 171 9.43 5.07 15.02
CA THR A 171 8.95 4.59 13.73
C THR A 171 7.79 5.47 13.23
N PRO A 172 8.02 6.38 12.28
CA PRO A 172 6.95 7.18 11.71
C PRO A 172 5.95 6.26 10.97
N SER A 173 4.67 6.38 11.30
CA SER A 173 3.60 5.76 10.51
C SER A 173 3.39 6.57 9.23
N LEU A 174 3.21 5.89 8.10
CA LEU A 174 2.87 6.53 6.83
C LEU A 174 1.37 6.35 6.56
N ARG A 175 0.66 7.46 6.34
CA ARG A 175 -0.71 7.46 5.82
C ARG A 175 -0.70 8.11 4.43
N MET A 176 -1.08 7.34 3.42
CA MET A 176 -1.34 7.87 2.08
C MET A 176 -2.84 8.16 1.96
N LEU A 177 -3.19 9.37 1.51
CA LEU A 177 -4.56 9.78 1.25
C LEU A 177 -4.75 10.00 -0.25
N ASN A 178 -5.66 9.25 -0.87
CA ASN A 178 -6.08 9.49 -2.24
C ASN A 178 -7.22 10.52 -2.25
N LEU A 179 -6.85 11.79 -2.43
CA LEU A 179 -7.79 12.91 -2.36
C LEU A 179 -9.01 12.78 -3.29
N ARG A 180 -8.85 12.13 -4.44
CA ARG A 180 -9.95 11.93 -5.40
C ARG A 180 -10.99 10.92 -4.87
N ASN A 181 -10.51 9.83 -4.27
CA ASN A 181 -11.36 8.70 -3.88
C ASN A 181 -11.90 8.86 -2.45
N GLU A 182 -11.08 9.36 -1.52
CA GLU A 182 -11.46 9.51 -0.11
C GLU A 182 -12.24 10.80 0.17
N PHE A 183 -12.05 11.84 -0.66
CA PHE A 183 -12.66 13.17 -0.47
C PHE A 183 -13.32 13.68 -1.76
N PRO A 184 -14.27 12.94 -2.37
CA PRO A 184 -14.80 13.25 -3.69
C PRO A 184 -15.48 14.63 -3.77
N THR A 185 -16.14 15.06 -2.70
CA THR A 185 -16.82 16.37 -2.63
C THR A 185 -15.82 17.53 -2.63
N GLN A 186 -14.81 17.45 -1.78
CA GLN A 186 -13.72 18.44 -1.70
C GLN A 186 -12.94 18.46 -3.00
N TRP A 187 -12.70 17.28 -3.59
CA TRP A 187 -12.04 17.14 -4.89
C TRP A 187 -12.84 17.80 -6.01
N ASN A 188 -14.16 17.64 -6.04
CA ASN A 188 -15.02 18.29 -7.02
C ASN A 188 -14.99 19.82 -6.87
N ARG A 189 -15.11 20.34 -5.64
CA ARG A 189 -15.01 21.78 -5.36
C ARG A 189 -13.64 22.35 -5.75
N PHE A 190 -12.58 21.58 -5.50
CA PHE A 190 -11.22 21.94 -5.88
C PHE A 190 -11.05 22.07 -7.39
N LEU A 191 -11.67 21.18 -8.18
CA LEU A 191 -11.63 21.27 -9.65
C LEU A 191 -12.55 22.34 -10.22
N ASN A 192 -13.63 22.68 -9.52
CA ASN A 192 -14.65 23.65 -9.94
C ASN A 192 -14.77 24.80 -8.91
N PRO A 193 -13.77 25.69 -8.79
CA PRO A 193 -13.78 26.76 -7.80
C PRO A 193 -14.84 27.83 -8.14
N SER A 194 -15.56 28.29 -7.13
CA SER A 194 -16.54 29.40 -7.29
C SER A 194 -15.89 30.75 -7.58
N ASN A 195 -14.61 30.93 -7.21
CA ASN A 195 -13.83 32.13 -7.54
C ASN A 195 -12.44 31.74 -8.06
N PRO A 196 -12.28 31.50 -9.38
CA PRO A 196 -11.02 31.10 -9.99
C PRO A 196 -9.87 32.08 -9.75
N ALA A 197 -10.16 33.37 -9.55
CA ALA A 197 -9.14 34.41 -9.34
C ALA A 197 -8.35 34.22 -8.02
N LYS A 198 -8.89 33.47 -7.05
CA LYS A 198 -8.21 33.16 -5.77
C LYS A 198 -7.43 31.84 -5.80
N GLY A 199 -7.41 31.15 -6.95
CA GLY A 199 -6.80 29.83 -7.09
C GLY A 199 -7.69 28.70 -6.55
N ASN A 200 -7.28 27.47 -6.79
CA ASN A 200 -8.04 26.28 -6.41
C ASN A 200 -7.62 25.85 -4.99
N VAL A 201 -8.56 25.83 -4.07
CA VAL A 201 -8.32 25.46 -2.66
C VAL A 201 -8.88 24.08 -2.39
N PHE A 202 -8.06 23.20 -1.82
CA PHE A 202 -8.49 21.92 -1.28
C PHE A 202 -8.43 22.02 0.25
N GLU A 203 -9.58 21.95 0.90
CA GLU A 203 -9.66 21.96 2.37
C GLU A 203 -9.72 20.51 2.83
N LEU A 204 -8.74 20.11 3.65
CA LEU A 204 -8.59 18.76 4.18
C LEU A 204 -8.63 18.85 5.70
N GLU A 205 -9.78 18.56 6.29
CA GLU A 205 -9.89 18.44 7.73
C GLU A 205 -9.13 17.22 8.21
N MET A 206 -8.13 17.44 9.08
CA MET A 206 -7.38 16.34 9.70
C MET A 206 -8.11 15.81 10.92
N SER A 207 -8.99 14.83 10.73
CA SER A 207 -9.64 14.12 11.83
C SER A 207 -8.83 12.89 12.29
N PRO A 208 -8.93 12.46 13.55
CA PRO A 208 -8.32 11.21 14.03
C PRO A 208 -8.78 9.97 13.26
N GLU A 209 -9.98 10.00 12.67
CA GLU A 209 -10.58 8.91 11.89
C GLU A 209 -9.82 8.61 10.58
N LEU A 210 -9.01 9.56 10.09
CA LEU A 210 -8.14 9.35 8.92
C LEU A 210 -6.94 8.45 9.22
N PHE A 211 -6.70 8.14 10.50
CA PHE A 211 -5.57 7.35 10.97
C PHE A 211 -6.05 5.97 11.44
N PRO A 212 -5.15 4.97 11.47
CA PRO A 212 -5.49 3.63 11.93
C PRO A 212 -6.09 3.64 13.34
N PHE A 213 -7.08 2.79 13.59
CA PHE A 213 -7.78 2.67 14.88
C PHE A 213 -6.83 2.52 16.09
N ARG A 214 -5.68 1.86 15.92
CA ARG A 214 -4.66 1.71 16.99
C ARG A 214 -4.11 3.05 17.54
N ASP A 215 -4.27 4.13 16.77
CA ASP A 215 -3.75 5.46 17.08
C ASP A 215 -4.84 6.41 17.60
N GLU A 216 -6.11 5.97 17.69
CA GLU A 216 -7.27 6.80 18.08
C GLU A 216 -7.08 7.51 19.44
N LYS A 217 -6.49 6.80 20.42
CA LYS A 217 -6.24 7.33 21.77
C LYS A 217 -4.86 7.98 21.92
N LYS A 218 -4.10 8.09 20.83
CA LYS A 218 -2.75 8.67 20.83
C LYS A 218 -2.79 10.09 20.29
N ARG A 219 -1.83 10.90 20.73
CA ARG A 219 -1.60 12.21 20.11
C ARG A 219 -0.82 12.03 18.81
N VAL A 220 -1.50 12.13 17.67
CA VAL A 220 -0.86 12.04 16.37
C VAL A 220 -0.11 13.34 16.07
N LYS A 221 1.21 13.22 15.83
CA LYS A 221 2.06 14.32 15.37
C LYS A 221 2.40 14.12 13.89
N ILE A 222 2.02 15.09 13.06
CA ILE A 222 2.38 15.08 11.63
C ILE A 222 3.82 15.58 11.50
N ASN A 223 4.73 14.67 11.15
CA ASN A 223 6.16 15.01 10.98
C ASN A 223 6.46 15.60 9.60
N SER A 224 5.85 15.03 8.55
CA SER A 224 6.01 15.44 7.16
C SER A 224 4.73 15.24 6.39
N VAL A 225 4.55 16.05 5.34
CA VAL A 225 3.45 15.93 4.38
C VAL A 225 4.07 15.94 3.00
N TRP A 226 3.78 14.91 2.20
CA TRP A 226 4.18 14.84 0.80
C TRP A 226 2.95 14.99 -0.08
N LEU A 227 3.06 15.82 -1.11
CA LEU A 227 2.04 15.95 -2.14
C LEU A 227 2.55 15.29 -3.41
N LEU A 228 1.87 14.22 -3.82
CA LEU A 228 2.09 13.54 -5.09
C LEU A 228 0.97 13.95 -6.04
N ALA A 229 1.32 14.55 -7.17
CA ALA A 229 0.36 14.96 -8.18
C ALA A 229 0.88 14.63 -9.58
N ARG A 230 -0.02 14.17 -10.45
CA ARG A 230 0.24 14.07 -11.88
C ARG A 230 -0.51 15.21 -12.58
N ALA A 231 0.25 16.15 -13.12
CA ALA A 231 -0.30 17.22 -13.94
C ALA A 231 -0.49 16.78 -15.39
N LYS A 232 -1.42 17.46 -16.10
CA LYS A 232 -1.68 17.21 -17.52
C LYS A 232 -0.59 17.81 -18.41
N ASP A 233 -0.13 19.01 -18.06
CA ASP A 233 0.83 19.79 -18.84
C ASP A 233 2.13 19.94 -18.05
N GLY A 234 3.25 20.19 -18.72
CA GLY A 234 4.55 20.44 -18.07
C GLY A 234 4.69 21.84 -17.46
N GLU A 235 3.60 22.59 -17.38
CA GLU A 235 3.59 23.96 -16.85
C GLU A 235 3.92 24.02 -15.36
N ASN A 236 4.30 25.21 -14.90
CA ASN A 236 4.68 25.46 -13.52
C ASN A 236 3.46 25.47 -12.59
N TYR A 237 3.16 24.34 -11.95
CA TYR A 237 2.18 24.28 -10.86
C TYR A 237 2.84 24.71 -9.54
N THR A 238 2.16 25.59 -8.80
CA THR A 238 2.60 25.97 -7.45
C THR A 238 1.66 25.39 -6.42
N ALA A 239 2.17 24.52 -5.54
CA ALA A 239 1.44 24.08 -4.37
C ALA A 239 1.91 24.83 -3.12
N VAL A 240 0.94 25.31 -2.35
CA VAL A 240 1.12 26.01 -1.08
C VAL A 240 0.36 25.23 -0.02
N PHE A 241 1.08 24.83 1.02
CA PHE A 241 0.47 24.24 2.20
C PHE A 241 0.21 25.34 3.23
N GLN A 242 -0.99 25.39 3.79
CA GLN A 242 -1.36 26.36 4.82
C GLN A 242 -2.07 25.65 5.97
N SER A 243 -1.42 25.50 7.13
CA SER A 243 -2.11 25.00 8.32
C SER A 243 -3.00 26.09 8.92
N SER A 244 -4.19 25.70 9.39
CA SER A 244 -5.03 26.55 10.24
C SER A 244 -4.54 26.59 11.70
N LEU A 245 -3.79 25.57 12.14
CA LEU A 245 -3.06 25.55 13.40
C LEU A 245 -1.95 26.62 13.37
N ALA A 246 -1.93 27.46 14.41
CA ALA A 246 -1.18 28.71 14.49
C ALA A 246 0.24 28.67 13.89
N SER A 247 0.43 29.51 12.86
CA SER A 247 1.68 30.07 12.35
C SER A 247 2.93 29.17 12.31
N SER A 248 3.05 28.37 11.26
CA SER A 248 4.31 28.31 10.50
C SER A 248 4.00 27.95 9.05
N ALA A 249 3.90 28.96 8.19
CA ALA A 249 3.76 28.77 6.75
C ALA A 249 5.06 28.15 6.20
N ARG A 250 5.20 26.83 6.26
CA ARG A 250 6.29 26.11 5.61
C ARG A 250 5.98 25.97 4.12
N ARG A 251 6.75 26.68 3.30
CA ARG A 251 6.79 26.51 1.85
C ARG A 251 7.38 25.14 1.53
N LEU A 252 6.56 24.16 1.16
CA LEU A 252 7.05 22.86 0.69
C LEU A 252 7.74 23.05 -0.68
N ARG A 253 9.05 22.80 -0.73
CA ARG A 253 9.80 22.61 -1.97
C ARG A 253 10.09 21.13 -2.14
N HIS A 254 9.16 20.37 -2.70
CA HIS A 254 9.49 19.26 -3.60
C HIS A 254 8.21 18.75 -4.27
N VAL A 255 8.08 19.00 -5.57
CA VAL A 255 7.16 18.28 -6.45
C VAL A 255 8.08 17.35 -7.24
N SER A 256 8.17 16.09 -6.86
CA SER A 256 8.90 15.10 -7.64
C SER A 256 8.01 14.63 -8.80
N ASN A 257 8.32 15.08 -10.01
CA ASN A 257 7.83 14.46 -11.23
C ASN A 257 8.61 13.14 -11.42
N LEU A 258 7.96 11.99 -11.28
CA LEU A 258 8.48 10.72 -11.81
C LEU A 258 8.38 10.72 -13.35
N PRO A 259 9.31 10.05 -14.06
CA PRO A 259 10.14 10.71 -15.05
C PRO A 259 9.48 10.86 -16.43
N LYS A 260 9.64 12.05 -17.01
CA LYS A 260 10.18 12.16 -18.37
C LYS A 260 11.61 12.64 -18.21
N SER A 261 12.54 11.92 -18.81
CA SER A 261 13.97 12.24 -18.86
C SER A 261 14.23 13.69 -19.31
N ILE A 262 15.35 14.22 -18.81
CA ILE A 262 16.10 15.43 -19.21
C ILE A 262 15.91 16.67 -18.32
N ASN A 263 17.03 17.04 -17.69
CA ASN A 263 17.31 18.29 -16.98
C ASN A 263 17.02 19.52 -17.85
N THR A 264 16.24 20.49 -17.35
CA THR A 264 16.60 21.92 -17.36
C THR A 264 15.78 22.70 -16.33
N VAL A 265 16.45 23.62 -15.62
CA VAL A 265 15.89 24.66 -14.75
C VAL A 265 15.20 25.73 -15.62
N GLY A 266 14.01 26.20 -15.22
CA GLY A 266 13.34 27.33 -15.86
C GLY A 266 12.21 27.90 -15.01
N CYS A 267 12.35 29.17 -14.64
CA CYS A 267 11.41 29.92 -13.81
C CYS A 267 10.29 30.56 -14.69
N ILE A 268 9.14 30.84 -14.05
CA ILE A 268 8.12 31.87 -14.36
C ILE A 268 6.77 31.42 -15.02
N SER A 269 5.71 31.94 -14.36
CA SER A 269 4.34 32.33 -14.77
C SER A 269 3.28 31.28 -15.17
N GLY A 270 2.32 31.08 -14.25
CA GLY A 270 1.01 30.45 -14.46
C GLY A 270 0.35 30.14 -13.11
N LYS A 271 -0.45 31.07 -12.55
CA LYS A 271 -0.98 30.96 -11.17
C LYS A 271 -2.14 29.96 -11.07
N ARG A 272 -1.85 28.65 -11.03
CA ARG A 272 -2.71 27.67 -10.33
C ARG A 272 -2.07 27.39 -8.98
N THR A 273 -2.51 28.13 -7.97
CA THR A 273 -2.10 27.91 -6.59
C THR A 273 -2.95 26.80 -6.01
N PHE A 274 -2.35 25.65 -5.68
CA PHE A 274 -2.98 24.69 -4.78
C PHE A 274 -2.85 25.25 -3.37
N ARG A 275 -3.94 25.37 -2.62
CA ARG A 275 -3.87 25.61 -1.17
C ARG A 275 -4.47 24.41 -0.46
N LEU A 276 -3.64 23.69 0.29
CA LEU A 276 -4.12 22.66 1.21
C LEU A 276 -4.31 23.32 2.58
N ARG A 277 -5.55 23.41 3.05
CA ARG A 277 -5.87 23.85 4.41
C ARG A 277 -6.14 22.64 5.29
N MET A 278 -5.30 22.44 6.30
CA MET A 278 -5.55 21.49 7.41
C MET A 278 -6.15 22.23 8.60
#